data_AF-A0A5B8CC98-F1
#
_entry.id   AF-A0A5B8CC98-F1
#
_cell.length_a   1.000
_cell.length_b   1.000
_cell.length_c   1.000
_cell.angle_alpha   90.00
_cell.angle_beta   90.00
_cell.angle_gamma   90.00
#
_symmetry.space_group_name_H-M   'P 1'
#
loop_
_entity.id
_entity.type
_entity.pdbx_description
1 polymer ?
#
loop_
_entity_poly.entity_id
_entity_poly.type
_entity_poly.pdbx_seq_one_letter_code
_entity_poly.pdbx_strand_id
1 'polypeptide(L)'
;MNIGEIKPVNGRLEGHIATRLLDLPKLGLRPVQSTNERAPVFEVVARNVGGRWVQIGALWEATANVSGESFLQGSLDDPSLPEPLPIALFGSDQEGYRVAWRRRENRDDFGGSQRSPRREMSGGGMSGGFGDSTAGADGSLMGRNDLDDEVPY
;
A
#
# COMPACT_ATOMS: atom_id res chain seq x y z
N MET A 1 11.82 -4.95 -2.94
CA MET A 1 11.81 -6.04 -3.94
C MET A 1 11.90 -5.42 -5.32
N ASN A 2 12.84 -5.82 -6.20
CA ASN A 2 12.89 -5.32 -7.58
C ASN A 2 11.72 -5.94 -8.38
N ILE A 3 10.99 -5.11 -9.12
CA ILE A 3 9.81 -5.47 -9.92
C ILE A 3 9.89 -4.92 -11.36
N GLY A 4 11.02 -4.34 -11.78
CA GLY A 4 11.12 -3.77 -13.11
C GLY A 4 12.35 -2.90 -13.34
N GLU A 5 12.49 -2.43 -14.58
CA GLU A 5 13.59 -1.57 -15.00
C GLU A 5 13.10 -0.53 -16.01
N ILE A 6 13.70 0.66 -15.96
CA ILE A 6 13.47 1.77 -16.89
C ILE A 6 14.83 2.21 -17.43
N LYS A 7 14.95 2.41 -18.73
CA LYS A 7 16.20 2.76 -19.40
C LYS A 7 16.01 3.94 -20.34
N PRO A 8 17.07 4.72 -20.61
CA PRO A 8 17.03 5.71 -21.65
C PRO A 8 16.94 5.03 -23.03
N VAL A 9 15.92 5.41 -23.80
CA VAL A 9 15.63 4.96 -25.15
C VAL A 9 15.34 6.20 -25.99
N ASN A 10 16.27 6.57 -26.88
CA ASN A 10 16.13 7.72 -27.77
C ASN A 10 15.77 9.03 -27.03
N GLY A 11 16.43 9.28 -25.88
CA GLY A 11 16.19 10.48 -25.06
C GLY A 11 14.91 10.44 -24.23
N ARG A 12 14.24 9.28 -24.13
CA ARG A 12 13.08 9.06 -23.25
C ARG A 12 13.39 7.96 -22.25
N LEU A 13 12.78 8.01 -21.09
CA LEU A 13 12.86 6.94 -20.11
C LEU A 13 11.70 5.97 -20.35
N GLU A 14 12.00 4.77 -20.82
CA GLU A 14 11.02 3.72 -21.12
C GLU A 14 11.41 2.42 -20.42
N GLY A 15 10.42 1.64 -19.99
CA GLY A 15 10.67 0.45 -19.19
C GLY A 15 9.47 -0.45 -19.02
N HIS A 16 9.57 -1.32 -18.03
CA HIS A 16 8.51 -2.25 -17.66
C HIS A 16 8.43 -2.41 -16.13
N ILE A 17 7.25 -2.79 -15.66
CA ILE A 17 7.00 -3.25 -14.29
C ILE A 17 6.21 -4.54 -14.40
N ALA A 18 6.65 -5.59 -13.70
CA ALA A 18 5.99 -6.87 -13.66
C ALA A 18 5.95 -7.45 -12.23
N THR A 19 4.78 -7.93 -11.85
CA THR A 19 4.52 -8.75 -10.66
C THR A 19 3.64 -9.93 -11.06
N ARG A 20 3.18 -10.76 -10.11
CA ARG A 20 2.36 -11.92 -10.46
C ARG A 20 1.01 -11.58 -11.11
N LEU A 21 0.40 -10.44 -10.77
CA LEU A 21 -0.93 -10.05 -11.27
C LEU A 21 -0.93 -8.74 -12.08
N LEU A 22 0.21 -8.05 -12.14
CA LEU A 22 0.37 -6.80 -12.89
C LEU A 22 1.50 -6.99 -13.89
N ASP A 23 1.20 -6.79 -15.17
CA ASP A 23 2.21 -6.74 -16.23
C ASP A 23 2.04 -5.45 -17.03
N LEU A 24 2.98 -4.52 -16.85
CA LEU A 24 3.12 -3.29 -17.60
C LEU A 24 4.36 -3.43 -18.49
N PRO A 25 4.27 -4.10 -19.66
CA PRO A 25 5.42 -4.42 -20.50
C PRO A 25 6.04 -3.17 -21.14
N LYS A 26 5.27 -2.08 -21.20
CA LYS A 26 5.74 -0.78 -21.69
C LYS A 26 5.14 0.36 -20.87
N LEU A 27 6.01 1.05 -20.14
CA LEU A 27 5.72 2.32 -19.47
C LEU A 27 6.79 3.35 -19.82
N GLY A 28 6.49 4.62 -19.57
CA GLY A 28 7.44 5.72 -19.71
C GLY A 28 7.41 6.65 -18.51
N LEU A 29 8.52 7.36 -18.29
CA LEU A 29 8.58 8.49 -17.37
C LEU A 29 8.55 9.78 -18.18
N ARG A 30 7.51 10.58 -17.99
CA ARG A 30 7.37 11.89 -18.61
C ARG A 30 7.84 12.97 -17.62
N PRO A 31 8.90 13.72 -17.92
CA PRO A 31 9.37 14.78 -17.02
C PRO A 31 8.31 15.87 -16.88
N VAL A 32 8.13 16.34 -15.66
CA VAL A 32 7.18 17.41 -15.32
C VAL A 32 7.96 18.70 -15.20
N GLN A 33 7.55 19.70 -15.96
CA GLN A 33 8.09 21.06 -15.87
C GLN A 33 7.13 21.90 -15.02
N SER A 34 7.55 22.25 -13.82
CA SER A 34 6.75 23.02 -12.87
C SER A 34 7.64 23.94 -12.05
N THR A 35 7.13 25.11 -11.70
CA THR A 35 7.78 26.04 -10.77
C THR A 35 7.43 25.74 -9.31
N ASN A 36 6.51 24.81 -9.05
CA ASN A 36 6.14 24.39 -7.70
C ASN A 36 7.06 23.27 -7.21
N GLU A 37 7.80 23.51 -6.12
CA GLU A 37 8.71 22.54 -5.50
C GLU A 37 8.03 21.24 -5.03
N ARG A 38 6.72 21.27 -4.81
CA ARG A 38 5.93 20.08 -4.42
C ARG A 38 5.43 19.27 -5.62
N ALA A 39 5.64 19.77 -6.84
CA ALA A 39 5.25 19.04 -8.03
C ALA A 39 6.09 17.75 -8.15
N PRO A 40 5.52 16.69 -8.73
CA PRO A 40 6.31 15.54 -9.11
C PRO A 40 7.39 15.94 -10.13
N VAL A 41 8.49 15.20 -10.16
CA VAL A 41 9.54 15.34 -11.18
C VAL A 41 9.22 14.52 -12.43
N PHE A 42 8.49 13.41 -12.26
CA PHE A 42 8.02 12.59 -13.37
C PHE A 42 6.56 12.17 -13.18
N GLU A 43 5.83 12.09 -14.29
CA GLU A 43 4.61 11.31 -14.40
C GLU A 43 4.94 9.91 -14.94
N VAL A 44 4.31 8.89 -14.36
CA VAL A 44 4.39 7.53 -14.89
C VAL A 44 3.25 7.35 -15.88
N VAL A 45 3.60 7.03 -17.14
CA VAL A 45 2.61 6.81 -18.20
C VAL A 45 2.69 5.39 -18.73
N ALA A 46 1.54 4.80 -19.05
CA ALA A 46 1.45 3.48 -19.67
C ALA A 46 0.43 3.49 -20.81
N ARG A 47 0.46 2.46 -21.66
CA ARG A 47 -0.56 2.28 -22.70
C ARG A 47 -1.81 1.64 -22.11
N ASN A 48 -2.96 2.27 -22.33
CA ASN A 48 -4.24 1.64 -22.04
C ASN A 48 -4.64 0.63 -23.13
N VAL A 49 -5.78 -0.05 -22.95
CA VAL A 49 -6.33 -1.02 -23.92
C VAL A 49 -6.57 -0.45 -25.33
N GLY A 50 -6.75 0.87 -25.46
CA GLY A 50 -6.89 1.57 -26.73
C GLY A 50 -5.55 2.05 -27.33
N GLY A 51 -4.41 1.67 -26.73
CA GLY A 51 -3.07 2.04 -27.21
C GLY A 51 -2.66 3.49 -26.92
N ARG A 52 -3.45 4.25 -26.14
CA ARG A 52 -3.15 5.63 -25.76
C ARG A 52 -2.29 5.67 -24.51
N TRP A 53 -1.35 6.61 -24.47
CA TRP A 53 -0.59 6.90 -23.26
C TRP A 53 -1.48 7.60 -22.24
N VAL A 54 -1.62 7.01 -21.07
CA VAL A 54 -2.37 7.55 -19.94
C VAL A 54 -1.45 7.63 -18.73
N GLN A 55 -1.63 8.65 -17.91
CA GLN A 55 -0.93 8.75 -16.63
C GLN A 55 -1.53 7.76 -15.64
N ILE A 56 -0.66 7.01 -14.98
CA ILE A 56 -1.02 5.99 -14.00
C ILE A 56 -0.27 6.18 -12.68
N GLY A 57 0.44 7.30 -12.51
CA GLY A 57 1.24 7.55 -11.33
C GLY A 57 2.12 8.79 -11.46
N ALA A 58 2.86 9.07 -10.40
CA ALA A 58 3.78 10.19 -10.32
C ALA A 58 4.95 9.87 -9.38
N LEU A 59 6.07 10.54 -9.57
CA LEU A 59 7.31 10.35 -8.82
C LEU A 59 7.88 11.68 -8.34
N TRP A 60 8.43 11.67 -7.13
CA TRP A 60 9.12 12.78 -6.48
C TRP A 60 10.53 12.35 -6.10
N GLU A 61 11.45 13.30 -6.07
CA GLU A 61 12.79 13.06 -5.54
C GLU A 61 12.74 12.87 -4.01
N ALA A 62 13.57 11.96 -3.52
CA ALA A 62 13.72 11.65 -2.11
C ALA A 62 15.17 11.27 -1.81
N THR A 63 15.54 11.34 -0.53
CA THR A 63 16.88 10.97 -0.06
C THR A 63 16.76 9.82 0.92
N ALA A 64 17.58 8.79 0.72
CA ALA A 64 17.60 7.64 1.61
C ALA A 64 18.24 8.02 2.95
N ASN A 65 17.52 7.80 4.06
CA ASN A 65 17.96 8.20 5.40
C ASN A 65 19.32 7.60 5.83
N VAL A 66 19.67 6.41 5.32
CA VAL A 66 20.87 5.68 5.74
C VAL A 66 22.05 5.98 4.81
N SER A 67 21.86 5.83 3.49
CA SER A 67 22.94 6.02 2.52
C SER A 67 23.12 7.48 2.09
N GLY A 68 22.13 8.34 2.27
CA GLY A 68 22.11 9.70 1.71
C GLY A 68 21.90 9.74 0.19
N GLU A 69 21.68 8.60 -0.45
CA GLU A 69 21.49 8.51 -1.91
C GLU A 69 20.15 9.10 -2.33
N SER A 70 20.13 9.87 -3.42
CA SER A 70 18.88 10.34 -4.04
C SER A 70 18.23 9.23 -4.84
N PHE A 71 16.90 9.15 -4.74
CA PHE A 71 16.08 8.18 -5.46
C PHE A 71 14.72 8.80 -5.77
N LEU A 72 13.97 8.20 -6.69
CA LEU A 72 12.59 8.64 -6.94
C LEU A 72 11.63 7.77 -6.15
N GLN A 73 10.60 8.37 -5.58
CA GLN A 73 9.53 7.67 -4.88
C GLN A 73 8.16 8.11 -5.38
N GLY A 74 7.19 7.21 -5.34
CA GLY A 74 5.80 7.54 -5.65
C GLY A 74 4.92 6.31 -5.64
N SER A 75 3.85 6.37 -6.44
CA SER A 75 2.92 5.25 -6.56
C SER A 75 2.33 5.15 -7.96
N LEU A 76 1.99 3.93 -8.36
CA LEU A 76 1.02 3.71 -9.42
C LEU A 76 -0.38 3.72 -8.82
N ASP A 77 -1.24 4.58 -9.32
CA ASP A 77 -2.62 4.75 -8.86
C ASP A 77 -3.50 4.89 -10.09
N ASP A 78 -4.17 3.78 -10.45
CA ASP A 78 -5.06 3.66 -11.60
C ASP A 78 -6.30 2.87 -11.17
N PRO A 79 -7.50 3.18 -11.69
CA PRO A 79 -8.73 2.48 -11.32
C PRO A 79 -8.73 0.96 -11.52
N SER A 80 -7.81 0.42 -12.33
CA SER A 80 -7.64 -1.03 -12.50
C SER A 80 -6.88 -1.69 -11.34
N LEU A 81 -6.21 -0.92 -10.48
CA LEU A 81 -5.51 -1.42 -9.30
C LEU A 81 -6.46 -1.45 -8.09
N PRO A 82 -6.45 -2.53 -7.29
CA PRO A 82 -7.26 -2.58 -6.08
C PRO A 82 -6.80 -1.59 -5.00
N GLU A 83 -5.51 -1.24 -5.01
CA GLU A 83 -4.89 -0.24 -4.15
C GLU A 83 -3.71 0.42 -4.88
N PRO A 84 -3.31 1.66 -4.52
CA PRO A 84 -2.12 2.27 -5.08
C PRO A 84 -0.87 1.43 -4.82
N LEU A 85 -0.07 1.17 -5.85
CA LEU A 85 1.17 0.41 -5.76
C LEU A 85 2.35 1.35 -5.46
N PRO A 86 2.89 1.41 -4.24
CA PRO A 86 4.04 2.25 -3.91
C PRO A 86 5.31 1.73 -4.59
N ILE A 87 6.03 2.62 -5.28
CA ILE A 87 7.26 2.28 -5.99
C ILE A 87 8.39 3.26 -5.63
N ALA A 88 9.62 2.76 -5.69
CA ALA A 88 10.84 3.53 -5.57
C ALA A 88 11.79 3.17 -6.72
N LEU A 89 12.43 4.15 -7.31
CA LEU A 89 13.35 3.97 -8.43
C LEU A 89 14.75 4.41 -8.01
N PHE A 90 15.70 3.50 -8.19
CA PHE A 90 17.11 3.72 -7.85
C PHE A 90 17.94 3.72 -9.13
N GLY A 91 18.75 4.75 -9.33
CA GLY A 91 19.53 4.97 -10.55
C GLY A 91 19.47 6.42 -11.01
N SER A 92 19.65 6.64 -12.30
CA SER A 92 19.70 7.99 -12.90
C SER A 92 19.09 8.00 -14.30
N ASP A 93 18.78 9.19 -14.80
CA ASP A 93 18.29 9.38 -16.17
C ASP A 93 19.28 8.87 -17.25
N GLN A 94 20.58 8.85 -16.93
CA GLN A 94 21.65 8.45 -17.85
C GLN A 94 21.87 6.94 -17.87
N GLU A 95 21.79 6.27 -16.73
CA GLU A 95 22.06 4.83 -16.60
C GLU A 95 20.76 3.99 -16.62
N GLY A 96 19.63 4.63 -16.35
CA GLY A 96 18.35 3.99 -16.10
C GLY A 96 18.09 3.78 -14.60
N TYR A 97 16.91 3.24 -14.32
CA TYR A 97 16.40 3.01 -12.98
C TYR A 97 16.00 1.55 -12.78
N ARG A 98 16.32 1.01 -11.60
CA ARG A 98 15.69 -0.22 -11.08
C ARG A 98 14.44 0.17 -10.31
N VAL A 99 13.32 -0.48 -10.62
CA VAL A 99 12.05 -0.23 -9.93
C VAL A 99 11.90 -1.21 -8.78
N ALA A 100 11.72 -0.69 -7.58
CA ALA A 100 11.49 -1.48 -6.38
C ALA A 100 10.11 -1.21 -5.80
N TRP A 101 9.40 -2.28 -5.47
CA TRP A 101 8.22 -2.21 -4.61
C TRP A 101 8.62 -2.38 -3.14
N ARG A 102 7.94 -1.65 -2.26
CA ARG A 102 7.99 -1.80 -0.81
C ARG A 102 6.58 -1.97 -0.28
N ARG A 103 6.32 -3.06 0.44
CA ARG A 103 5.10 -3.19 1.22
C ARG A 103 5.12 -2.07 2.26
N ARG A 104 4.01 -1.34 2.40
CA ARG A 104 3.84 -0.47 3.57
C ARG A 104 3.89 -1.41 4.77
N GLU A 105 4.88 -1.24 5.63
CA GLU A 105 4.81 -1.84 6.95
C GLU A 105 3.64 -1.14 7.61
N ASN A 106 2.51 -1.84 7.67
CA ASN A 106 1.37 -1.41 8.43
C ASN A 106 1.90 -1.04 9.82
N ARG A 107 1.92 0.26 10.10
CA ARG A 107 2.06 0.75 11.47
C ARG A 107 0.70 0.61 12.13
N ASP A 108 0.13 -0.58 12.06
CA ASP A 108 -1.22 -0.86 12.53
C ASP A 108 -1.11 -1.31 13.98
N ASP A 109 -1.46 -0.38 14.87
CA ASP A 109 -2.76 -0.49 15.54
C ASP A 109 -3.06 -1.79 16.30
N PHE A 110 -2.06 -2.34 17.00
CA PHE A 110 -2.29 -3.26 18.11
C PHE A 110 -1.61 -2.75 19.40
N GLY A 111 -2.42 -2.22 20.32
CA GLY A 111 -2.05 -2.13 21.75
C GLY A 111 -1.93 -0.75 22.37
N GLY A 112 -2.64 0.27 21.87
CA GLY A 112 -2.67 1.61 22.47
C GLY A 112 -3.93 1.93 23.26
N SER A 113 -4.52 0.98 24.01
CA SER A 113 -5.56 1.32 25.00
C SER A 113 -4.93 2.14 26.13
N GLN A 114 -4.69 3.42 25.85
CA GLN A 114 -4.42 4.41 26.88
C GLN A 114 -5.67 4.49 27.75
N ARG A 115 -5.55 3.87 28.92
CA ARG A 115 -6.49 3.91 30.03
C ARG A 115 -6.88 5.37 30.29
N SER A 116 -8.15 5.70 30.04
CA SER A 116 -8.72 6.92 30.60
C SER A 116 -8.62 6.83 32.14
N PRO A 117 -8.06 7.84 32.83
CA PRO A 117 -8.06 7.84 34.29
C PRO A 117 -9.50 7.98 34.79
N ARG A 118 -9.94 6.98 35.56
CA ARG A 118 -11.25 6.91 36.19
C ARG A 118 -11.45 8.13 37.10
N ARG A 119 -12.31 9.07 36.68
CA ARG A 119 -12.89 10.07 37.59
C ARG A 119 -13.85 9.36 38.54
N GLU A 120 -13.65 9.56 39.83
CA GLU A 120 -14.64 9.26 40.86
C GLU A 120 -15.87 10.15 40.66
N MET A 121 -17.04 9.55 40.55
CA MET A 121 -18.32 10.23 40.79
C MET A 121 -19.35 9.23 41.29
N SER A 122 -19.74 9.48 42.54
CA SER A 122 -20.86 8.98 43.32
C SER A 122 -22.16 8.68 42.56
N GLY A 123 -22.84 7.61 42.96
CA GLY A 123 -24.28 7.62 43.17
C GLY A 123 -25.18 6.99 42.09
N GLY A 124 -25.74 5.82 42.44
CA GLY A 124 -27.16 5.51 42.20
C GLY A 124 -27.56 4.84 40.88
N GLY A 125 -28.29 3.72 41.02
CA GLY A 125 -29.34 3.31 40.08
C GLY A 125 -28.96 2.25 39.05
N MET A 126 -29.55 1.06 39.20
CA MET A 126 -29.50 -0.04 38.23
C MET A 126 -30.18 0.30 36.89
N SER A 127 -29.64 -0.22 35.78
CA SER A 127 -30.34 -0.95 34.70
C SER A 127 -29.67 -0.71 33.35
N GLY A 128 -29.38 -1.79 32.61
CA GLY A 128 -29.17 -1.71 31.16
C GLY A 128 -28.03 -2.54 30.58
N GLY A 129 -28.17 -3.87 30.60
CA GLY A 129 -27.84 -4.77 29.49
C GLY A 129 -26.44 -4.75 28.87
N PHE A 130 -25.59 -5.69 29.30
CA PHE A 130 -24.63 -6.35 28.40
C PHE A 130 -24.81 -7.85 28.54
N GLY A 131 -24.89 -8.52 27.39
CA GLY A 131 -25.40 -9.88 27.22
C GLY A 131 -24.76 -10.91 28.14
N ASP A 132 -25.62 -11.81 28.61
CA ASP A 132 -25.25 -13.03 29.32
C ASP A 132 -24.20 -13.79 28.51
N SER A 133 -23.08 -14.11 29.15
CA SER A 133 -21.96 -14.77 28.48
C SER A 133 -22.32 -16.23 28.27
N THR A 134 -22.17 -16.75 27.05
CA THR A 134 -22.39 -18.18 26.72
C THR A 134 -21.25 -19.09 27.21
N ALA A 135 -20.37 -18.56 28.06
CA ALA A 135 -19.23 -19.26 28.63
C ALA A 135 -19.48 -19.50 30.13
N GLY A 136 -19.37 -20.76 30.55
CA GLY A 136 -19.35 -21.14 31.96
C GLY A 136 -18.15 -20.54 32.69
N ALA A 137 -18.23 -20.48 34.01
CA ALA A 137 -17.18 -19.90 34.86
C ALA A 137 -15.82 -20.62 34.78
N ASP A 138 -15.78 -21.80 34.15
CA ASP A 138 -14.60 -22.61 33.86
C ASP A 138 -14.14 -22.53 32.39
N GLY A 139 -14.77 -21.68 31.58
CA GLY A 139 -14.47 -21.53 30.16
C GLY A 139 -15.13 -22.56 29.24
N SER A 140 -16.05 -23.38 29.76
CA SER A 140 -16.83 -24.30 28.92
C SER A 140 -17.94 -23.57 28.15
N LEU A 141 -18.13 -23.91 26.88
CA LEU A 141 -19.22 -23.38 26.06
C LEU A 141 -20.53 -24.07 26.46
N MET A 142 -21.51 -23.29 26.93
CA MET A 142 -22.85 -23.80 27.21
C MET A 142 -23.64 -23.85 25.90
N GLY A 143 -23.96 -25.06 25.43
CA GLY A 143 -24.97 -25.27 24.37
C GLY A 143 -24.48 -25.78 23.02
N ARG A 144 -23.69 -26.86 22.98
CA ARG A 144 -23.49 -27.63 21.74
C ARG A 144 -24.15 -29.00 21.87
N ASN A 145 -25.40 -29.09 21.41
CA ASN A 145 -25.97 -30.38 20.99
C ASN A 145 -25.51 -30.62 19.55
N ASP A 146 -24.74 -31.68 19.38
CA ASP A 146 -24.69 -32.60 18.25
C ASP A 146 -25.08 -32.03 16.88
N LEU A 147 -24.07 -31.61 16.11
CA LEU A 147 -24.19 -31.54 14.66
C LEU A 147 -23.12 -32.46 14.09
N ASP A 148 -23.59 -33.58 13.52
CA ASP A 148 -22.81 -34.62 12.86
C ASP A 148 -21.91 -34.01 11.76
N ASP A 149 -20.60 -34.16 11.92
CA ASP A 149 -19.61 -33.88 10.89
C ASP A 149 -19.61 -35.01 9.85
N GLU A 150 -20.55 -34.99 8.90
CA GLU A 150 -20.47 -35.82 7.69
C GLU A 150 -19.77 -35.03 6.58
N VAL A 151 -18.50 -35.38 6.32
CA VAL A 151 -17.71 -34.86 5.20
C VAL A 151 -17.88 -35.84 4.03
N PRO A 152 -18.50 -35.46 2.89
CA PRO A 152 -18.53 -36.33 1.73
C PRO A 152 -17.16 -36.34 1.04
N TYR A 153 -16.69 -37.54 0.70
CA TYR A 153 -15.49 -37.80 -0.12
C TYR A 153 -15.67 -37.39 -1.57
#